data_AF-A0A967K591-F1
#
_entry.id   AF-A0A967K591-F1
#
_cell.length_a   1.000
_cell.length_b   1.000
_cell.length_c   1.000
_cell.angle_alpha   90.00
_cell.angle_beta   90.00
_cell.angle_gamma   90.00
#
_symmetry.space_group_name_H-M   'P 1'
#
loop_
_entity.id
_entity.type
_entity.pdbx_description
1 polymer ?
#
loop_
_entity_poly.entity_id
_entity_poly.type
_entity_poly.pdbx_seq_one_letter_code
_entity_poly.pdbx_strand_id
1 'polypeptide(L)'
;MEQTAKQFKNIFGDSVVEHHSNVEFEQETTKSRLACENWDAPVIVTTNVQFFESLYAARTSRARKVHNIINSVVILDEAQLVPPDFLNPILSVIKELNSHYGVSFVLCTATQPAWNKRKGFDWEFPGLSGIKEIVQNPHSLYQQLKRVKVELPDDFNIGQDWDSVAQELAKHESALCIVNTRKDCRALFKLMPEGTYHLSALMCAEHRSKVIKEIQDRLHNQDPIRVISTQLVEAGVDLDFPVVYRAVAGLDSIAQAAGRCNREGKLPSG
;
A
#
# COMPACT_ATOMS: atom_id res chain seq x y z
N MET A 1 -4.92 3.28 -3.92
CA MET A 1 -5.10 4.57 -4.64
C MET A 1 -6.51 4.75 -5.19
N GLU A 2 -7.02 3.87 -6.05
CA GLU A 2 -8.38 4.01 -6.64
C GLU A 2 -9.49 4.20 -5.57
N GLN A 3 -9.42 3.44 -4.47
CA GLN A 3 -10.35 3.60 -3.34
C GLN A 3 -10.22 4.98 -2.65
N THR A 4 -8.99 5.42 -2.37
CA THR A 4 -8.69 6.71 -1.73
C THR A 4 -9.17 7.88 -2.60
N ALA A 5 -8.89 7.83 -3.91
CA ALA A 5 -9.32 8.87 -4.84
C ALA A 5 -10.84 8.95 -4.93
N LYS A 6 -11.53 7.81 -4.97
CA LYS A 6 -13.00 7.75 -4.95
C LYS A 6 -13.58 8.35 -3.66
N GLN A 7 -13.00 8.04 -2.50
CA GLN A 7 -13.43 8.62 -1.23
C GLN A 7 -13.24 10.14 -1.22
N PHE A 8 -12.10 10.65 -1.67
CA PHE A 8 -11.89 12.09 -1.75
C PHE A 8 -12.81 12.78 -2.76
N LYS A 9 -13.06 12.18 -3.93
CA LYS A 9 -14.05 12.68 -4.89
C LYS A 9 -15.47 12.74 -4.28
N ASN A 10 -15.85 11.76 -3.47
CA ASN A 10 -17.14 11.78 -2.77
C ASN A 10 -17.25 12.92 -1.73
N ILE A 11 -16.14 13.29 -1.09
CA ILE A 11 -16.11 14.33 -0.04
C ILE A 11 -15.94 15.73 -0.62
N PHE A 12 -15.03 15.89 -1.58
CA PHE A 12 -14.56 17.18 -2.10
C PHE A 12 -15.02 17.49 -3.54
N GLY A 13 -15.71 16.55 -4.20
CA GLY A 13 -16.26 16.74 -5.55
C GLY A 13 -15.18 17.04 -6.60
N ASP A 14 -15.45 18.06 -7.42
CA ASP A 14 -14.58 18.50 -8.52
C ASP A 14 -13.26 19.16 -8.06
N SER A 15 -13.04 19.31 -6.75
CA SER A 15 -11.79 19.85 -6.19
C SER A 15 -10.66 18.83 -6.12
N VAL A 16 -10.87 17.63 -6.66
CA VAL A 16 -9.92 16.51 -6.63
C VAL A 16 -9.48 16.13 -8.05
N VAL A 17 -8.17 16.17 -8.29
CA VAL A 17 -7.56 15.62 -9.50
C VAL A 17 -6.86 14.32 -9.16
N GLU A 18 -7.28 13.24 -9.83
CA GLU A 18 -6.64 11.92 -9.74
C GLU A 18 -5.74 11.73 -10.96
N HIS A 19 -4.44 11.57 -10.73
CA HIS A 19 -3.44 11.50 -11.81
C HIS A 19 -2.48 10.33 -11.58
N HIS A 20 -2.67 9.24 -12.30
CA HIS A 20 -1.75 8.11 -12.39
C HIS A 20 -2.01 7.29 -13.66
N SER A 21 -1.08 6.39 -14.01
CA SER A 21 -1.07 5.65 -15.28
C SER A 21 -2.39 4.93 -15.63
N ASN A 22 -3.12 4.39 -14.65
CA ASN A 22 -4.41 3.72 -14.92
C ASN A 22 -5.56 4.69 -15.28
N VAL A 23 -5.55 5.93 -14.77
CA VAL A 23 -6.63 6.91 -14.97
C VAL A 23 -6.47 7.68 -16.28
N GLU A 24 -5.25 7.76 -16.81
CA GLU A 24 -4.97 8.36 -18.13
C GLU A 24 -5.78 7.70 -19.27
N PHE A 25 -6.30 6.48 -19.10
CA PHE A 25 -7.02 5.75 -20.14
C PHE A 25 -8.56 5.82 -20.06
N GLU A 26 -9.15 6.14 -18.90
CA GLU A 26 -10.60 5.94 -18.67
C GLU A 26 -11.47 7.20 -18.81
N GLN A 27 -10.95 8.42 -18.60
CA GLN A 27 -11.77 9.65 -18.49
C GLN A 27 -11.13 10.90 -19.12
N GLU A 28 -10.58 10.79 -20.34
CA GLU A 28 -9.95 11.94 -21.00
C GLU A 28 -10.97 12.90 -21.64
N THR A 29 -11.37 13.92 -20.88
CA THR A 29 -11.83 15.19 -21.46
C THR A 29 -10.67 16.16 -21.60
N THR A 30 -10.74 17.13 -22.51
CA THR A 30 -9.71 18.18 -22.67
C THR A 30 -9.46 18.93 -21.35
N LYS A 31 -10.51 19.17 -20.57
CA LYS A 31 -10.44 19.82 -19.24
C LYS A 31 -9.69 18.94 -18.23
N SER A 32 -10.00 17.64 -18.19
CA SER A 32 -9.31 16.68 -17.32
C SER A 32 -7.82 16.57 -17.64
N ARG A 33 -7.45 16.51 -18.93
CA ARG A 33 -6.04 16.52 -19.36
C ARG A 33 -5.28 17.76 -18.88
N LEU A 34 -5.84 18.95 -19.09
CA LEU A 34 -5.22 20.22 -18.69
C LEU A 34 -5.04 20.29 -17.16
N ALA A 35 -6.05 19.85 -16.40
CA ALA A 35 -5.97 19.79 -14.95
C ALA A 35 -4.90 18.79 -14.47
N CYS A 36 -4.74 17.64 -15.13
CA CYS A 36 -3.68 16.67 -14.83
C CYS A 36 -2.28 17.16 -15.20
N GLU A 37 -2.12 17.85 -16.33
CA GLU A 37 -0.83 18.43 -16.75
C GLU A 37 -0.33 19.49 -15.78
N ASN A 38 -1.23 20.31 -15.23
CA ASN A 38 -0.88 21.39 -14.32
C ASN A 38 -1.00 21.01 -12.84
N TRP A 39 -1.68 19.91 -12.50
CA TRP A 39 -2.20 19.68 -11.14
C TRP A 39 -3.04 20.86 -10.65
N ASP A 40 -3.98 21.29 -11.49
CA ASP A 40 -4.82 22.47 -11.26
C ASP A 40 -6.07 22.11 -10.42
N ALA A 41 -5.83 21.71 -9.17
CA ALA A 41 -6.88 21.49 -8.17
C ALA A 41 -6.33 21.59 -6.74
N PRO A 42 -7.18 21.94 -5.75
CA PRO A 42 -6.76 22.01 -4.34
C PRO A 42 -6.27 20.69 -3.75
N VAL A 43 -6.81 19.55 -4.23
CA VAL A 43 -6.43 18.22 -3.76
C VAL A 43 -5.98 17.38 -4.95
N ILE A 44 -4.74 16.90 -4.90
CA ILE A 44 -4.14 16.06 -5.93
C ILE A 44 -3.91 14.67 -5.35
N VAL A 45 -4.41 13.65 -6.05
CA VAL A 45 -4.23 12.23 -5.71
C VAL A 45 -3.38 11.60 -6.79
N THR A 46 -2.13 11.25 -6.47
CA THR A 46 -1.16 10.72 -7.42
C THR A 46 -0.28 9.64 -6.77
N THR A 47 0.48 8.89 -7.58
CA THR A 47 1.42 7.89 -7.06
C THR A 47 2.76 8.55 -6.72
N ASN A 48 3.55 7.95 -5.80
CA ASN A 48 4.92 8.38 -5.53
C ASN A 48 5.76 8.44 -6.81
N VAL A 49 5.62 7.44 -7.69
CA VAL A 49 6.29 7.40 -9.01
C VAL A 49 5.90 8.61 -9.86
N GLN A 50 4.60 8.87 -10.04
CA GLN A 50 4.14 9.99 -10.86
C GLN A 50 4.56 11.33 -10.27
N PHE A 51 4.59 11.45 -8.94
CA PHE A 51 5.05 12.65 -8.26
C PHE A 51 6.52 12.94 -8.54
N PHE A 52 7.41 11.99 -8.25
CA PHE A 52 8.84 12.18 -8.43
C PHE A 52 9.24 12.24 -9.91
N GLU A 53 8.66 11.41 -10.78
CA GLU A 53 8.94 11.49 -12.23
C GLU A 53 8.56 12.85 -12.83
N SER A 54 7.52 13.50 -12.30
CA SER A 54 7.13 14.83 -12.77
C SER A 54 8.21 15.88 -12.49
N LEU A 55 9.00 15.69 -11.42
CA LEU A 55 10.08 16.58 -10.99
C LEU A 55 11.41 16.29 -11.70
N TYR A 56 11.64 15.04 -12.14
CA TYR A 56 12.84 14.67 -12.92
C TYR A 56 12.64 14.75 -14.44
N ALA A 57 11.43 14.99 -14.91
CA ALA A 57 11.16 15.00 -16.34
C ALA A 57 11.84 16.18 -17.05
N ALA A 58 12.72 15.88 -18.00
CA ALA A 58 13.28 16.85 -18.95
C ALA A 58 12.26 17.23 -20.04
N ARG A 59 11.00 17.49 -19.67
CA ARG A 59 9.93 17.93 -20.57
C ARG A 59 9.10 19.03 -19.92
N THR A 60 8.90 20.11 -20.66
CA THR A 60 8.16 21.30 -20.20
C THR A 60 6.75 20.96 -19.72
N SER A 61 6.04 20.03 -20.37
CA SER A 61 4.68 19.64 -19.99
C SER A 61 4.60 18.95 -18.62
N ARG A 62 5.61 18.16 -18.23
CA ARG A 62 5.65 17.52 -16.90
C ARG A 62 6.13 18.48 -15.81
N ALA A 63 7.10 19.35 -16.14
CA ALA A 63 7.62 20.38 -15.23
C ALA A 63 6.59 21.47 -14.90
N ARG A 64 5.53 21.63 -15.72
CA ARG A 64 4.44 22.58 -15.42
C ARG A 64 3.86 22.36 -14.03
N LYS A 65 3.82 21.14 -13.50
CA LYS A 65 3.23 20.86 -12.18
C LYS A 65 3.90 21.59 -11.01
N VAL A 66 5.16 22.00 -11.14
CA VAL A 66 5.96 22.58 -10.05
C VAL A 66 5.30 23.81 -9.42
N HIS A 67 4.64 24.67 -10.21
CA HIS A 67 3.99 25.87 -9.66
C HIS A 67 2.86 25.56 -8.68
N ASN A 68 2.15 24.43 -8.87
CA ASN A 68 1.09 23.98 -7.96
C ASN A 68 1.61 23.10 -6.81
N ILE A 69 2.90 22.75 -6.81
CA ILE A 69 3.57 22.09 -5.68
C ILE A 69 4.06 23.13 -4.66
N ILE A 70 4.40 24.34 -5.10
CA ILE A 70 4.89 25.42 -4.23
C ILE A 70 3.87 25.72 -3.12
N ASN A 71 4.37 25.91 -1.88
CA ASN A 71 3.56 26.18 -0.69
C ASN A 71 2.49 25.12 -0.38
N SER A 72 2.65 23.89 -0.87
CA SER A 72 1.72 22.79 -0.60
C SER A 72 2.16 21.89 0.56
N VAL A 73 1.24 21.03 1.00
CA VAL A 73 1.54 19.90 1.88
C VAL A 73 1.52 18.63 1.04
N VAL A 74 2.62 17.89 1.03
CA VAL A 74 2.74 16.60 0.33
C VAL A 74 2.69 15.48 1.36
N ILE A 75 1.68 14.62 1.24
CA ILE A 75 1.53 13.42 2.07
C ILE A 75 2.10 12.24 1.28
N LEU A 76 3.23 11.70 1.73
CA LEU A 76 3.81 10.47 1.18
C LEU A 76 3.28 9.29 1.98
N ASP A 77 2.28 8.62 1.41
CA ASP A 77 1.75 7.37 1.96
C ASP A 77 2.66 6.19 1.59
N GLU A 78 2.78 5.25 2.53
CA GLU A 78 3.70 4.10 2.47
C GLU A 78 5.12 4.51 2.07
N ALA A 79 5.69 5.52 2.76
CA ALA A 79 7.01 6.08 2.46
C ALA A 79 8.14 5.01 2.42
N GLN A 80 7.99 3.90 3.13
CA GLN A 80 8.91 2.77 3.10
C GLN A 80 8.97 2.02 1.75
N LEU A 81 7.98 2.20 0.87
CA LEU A 81 7.96 1.59 -0.47
C LEU A 81 8.82 2.33 -1.50
N VAL A 82 9.46 3.44 -1.12
CA VAL A 82 10.40 4.13 -2.01
C VAL A 82 11.58 3.20 -2.34
N PRO A 83 11.89 2.95 -3.63
CA PRO A 83 12.95 2.02 -3.99
C PRO A 83 14.31 2.50 -3.49
N PRO A 84 15.11 1.64 -2.84
CA PRO A 84 16.43 2.01 -2.33
C PRO A 84 17.37 2.59 -3.39
N ASP A 85 17.32 2.07 -4.62
CA ASP A 85 18.16 2.50 -5.75
C ASP A 85 17.91 3.97 -6.16
N PHE A 86 16.71 4.48 -5.89
CA PHE A 86 16.32 5.86 -6.19
C PHE A 86 16.23 6.74 -4.94
N LEU A 87 16.67 6.26 -3.79
CA LEU A 87 16.47 6.96 -2.52
C LEU A 87 17.21 8.30 -2.48
N ASN A 88 18.50 8.32 -2.83
CA ASN A 88 19.31 9.55 -2.82
C ASN A 88 18.74 10.69 -3.68
N PRO A 89 18.39 10.46 -4.98
CA PRO A 89 17.78 11.53 -5.75
C PRO A 89 16.46 11.98 -5.12
N ILE A 90 15.60 11.05 -4.70
CA ILE A 90 14.29 11.36 -4.11
C ILE A 90 14.44 12.26 -2.87
N LEU A 91 15.34 11.90 -1.94
CA LEU A 91 15.59 12.70 -0.75
C LEU A 91 16.17 14.09 -1.08
N SER A 92 16.98 14.19 -2.13
CA SER A 92 17.49 15.48 -2.62
C SER A 92 16.35 16.39 -3.07
N VAL A 93 15.35 15.86 -3.79
CA VAL A 93 14.19 16.63 -4.23
C VAL A 93 13.29 17.01 -3.07
N ILE A 94 13.05 16.10 -2.12
CA ILE A 94 12.30 16.42 -0.89
C ILE A 94 12.97 17.59 -0.15
N LYS A 95 14.31 17.54 0.00
CA LYS A 95 15.08 18.58 0.65
C LYS A 95 14.99 19.92 -0.08
N GLU A 96 15.10 19.89 -1.41
CA GLU A 96 14.99 21.07 -2.26
C GLU A 96 13.61 21.74 -2.13
N LEU A 97 12.54 20.95 -2.26
CA LEU A 97 11.16 21.42 -2.14
C LEU A 97 10.86 22.00 -0.74
N ASN A 98 11.37 21.35 0.30
CA ASN A 98 11.20 21.84 1.68
C ASN A 98 11.96 23.15 1.91
N SER A 99 13.21 23.22 1.46
CA SER A 99 14.10 24.36 1.77
C SER A 99 13.82 25.60 0.91
N HIS A 100 13.37 25.41 -0.34
CA HIS A 100 13.32 26.49 -1.34
C HIS A 100 11.92 26.74 -1.92
N TYR A 101 10.96 25.82 -1.78
CA TYR A 101 9.63 25.91 -2.41
C TYR A 101 8.48 25.98 -1.39
N GLY A 102 8.79 26.08 -0.09
CA GLY A 102 7.79 26.18 0.97
C GLY A 102 6.95 24.92 1.17
N VAL A 103 7.42 23.77 0.69
CA VAL A 103 6.66 22.51 0.73
C VAL A 103 6.86 21.81 2.07
N SER A 104 5.76 21.43 2.71
CA SER A 104 5.80 20.58 3.91
C SER A 104 5.52 19.13 3.56
N PHE A 105 6.31 18.20 4.11
CA PHE A 105 6.12 16.77 3.89
C PHE A 105 5.58 16.10 5.15
N VAL A 106 4.55 15.26 4.97
CA VAL A 106 4.07 14.32 5.98
C VAL A 106 4.34 12.92 5.48
N LEU A 107 5.12 12.15 6.23
CA LEU A 107 5.46 10.77 5.91
C LEU A 107 4.52 9.84 6.68
N CYS A 108 3.66 9.14 5.95
CA CYS A 108 2.77 8.12 6.51
C CYS A 108 3.37 6.75 6.19
N THR A 109 3.52 5.91 7.21
CA THR A 109 4.17 4.61 7.07
C THR A 109 3.77 3.67 8.20
N ALA A 110 3.68 2.38 7.90
CA ALA A 110 3.58 1.35 8.92
C ALA A 110 4.92 1.11 9.63
N THR A 111 6.03 1.27 8.92
CA THR A 111 7.40 1.04 9.40
C THR A 111 8.29 2.23 9.07
N GLN A 112 8.82 2.91 10.10
CA GLN A 112 9.54 4.16 9.90
C GLN A 112 10.74 3.95 8.96
N PRO A 113 10.77 4.61 7.78
CA PRO A 113 11.85 4.42 6.86
C PRO A 113 13.11 5.07 7.43
N ALA A 114 14.26 4.47 7.17
CA ALA A 114 15.53 4.92 7.72
C ALA A 114 16.10 6.11 6.91
N TRP A 115 15.30 7.16 6.74
CA TRP A 115 15.63 8.36 5.96
C TRP A 115 16.44 9.39 6.74
N ASN A 116 16.63 9.21 8.04
CA ASN A 116 17.52 10.06 8.83
C ASN A 116 18.97 9.98 8.33
N LYS A 117 19.71 11.07 8.53
CA LYS A 117 21.15 11.11 8.29
C LYS A 117 21.84 9.99 9.09
N ARG A 118 22.65 9.17 8.40
CA ARG A 118 23.40 8.06 9.01
C ARG A 118 24.84 8.08 8.51
N LYS A 119 25.76 7.66 9.37
CA LYS A 119 27.18 7.57 9.03
C LYS A 119 27.72 6.25 9.57
N GLY A 120 28.34 5.47 8.70
CA GLY A 120 29.14 4.32 9.05
C GLY A 120 30.62 4.66 9.09
N PHE A 121 31.45 3.63 9.25
CA PHE A 121 32.91 3.78 9.28
C PHE A 121 33.46 4.33 7.96
N ASP A 122 33.02 3.74 6.82
CA ASP A 122 33.47 4.11 5.46
C ASP A 122 32.35 4.65 4.56
N TRP A 123 31.19 5.02 5.11
CA TRP A 123 30.07 5.51 4.31
C TRP A 123 29.26 6.60 5.03
N GLU A 124 28.67 7.51 4.26
CA GLU A 124 27.75 8.53 4.76
C GLU A 124 26.46 8.49 3.93
N PHE A 125 25.33 8.41 4.62
CA PHE A 125 24.02 8.60 4.05
C PHE A 125 23.50 9.96 4.48
N PRO A 126 23.39 10.94 3.56
CA PRO A 126 23.04 12.31 3.92
C PRO A 126 21.65 12.40 4.53
N GLY A 127 20.72 11.55 4.07
CA GLY A 127 19.35 11.48 4.58
C GLY A 127 18.61 12.82 4.55
N LEU A 128 17.51 12.88 5.28
CA LEU A 128 16.81 14.11 5.65
C LEU A 128 17.21 14.51 7.07
N SER A 129 17.30 15.82 7.28
CA SER A 129 17.50 16.43 8.59
C SER A 129 16.18 17.00 9.10
N GLY A 130 15.96 16.95 10.43
CA GLY A 130 14.80 17.60 11.04
C GLY A 130 13.48 16.84 10.88
N ILE A 131 13.52 15.54 10.57
CA ILE A 131 12.32 14.68 10.66
C ILE A 131 11.82 14.72 12.11
N LYS A 132 10.56 15.08 12.30
CA LYS A 132 9.91 15.15 13.60
C LYS A 132 8.78 14.14 13.65
N GLU A 133 8.82 13.27 14.65
CA GLU A 133 7.72 12.36 14.94
C GLU A 133 6.47 13.17 15.34
N ILE A 134 5.35 12.95 14.64
CA ILE A 134 4.09 13.66 14.88
C ILE A 134 3.31 12.96 16.00
N VAL A 135 3.40 11.63 16.07
CA VAL A 135 2.66 10.81 17.03
C VAL A 135 3.38 10.81 18.38
N GLN A 136 2.66 11.19 19.43
CA GLN A 136 3.18 11.10 20.79
C GLN A 136 3.19 9.64 21.26
N ASN A 137 4.34 9.19 21.77
CA ASN A 137 4.53 7.85 22.35
C ASN A 137 4.02 6.71 21.43
N PRO A 138 4.65 6.50 20.25
CA PRO A 138 4.21 5.50 19.27
C PRO A 138 4.14 4.09 19.87
N HIS A 139 5.03 3.74 20.80
CA HIS A 139 5.04 2.43 21.45
C HIS A 139 3.74 2.13 22.21
N SER A 140 3.21 3.11 22.97
CA SER A 140 1.92 2.95 23.66
C SER A 140 0.78 2.76 22.67
N LEU A 141 0.80 3.51 21.55
CA LEU A 141 -0.22 3.38 20.51
C LEU A 141 -0.17 1.99 19.86
N TYR A 142 1.02 1.46 19.56
CA TYR A 142 1.19 0.10 19.05
C TYR A 142 0.62 -0.95 20.02
N GLN A 143 0.85 -0.80 21.32
CA GLN A 143 0.29 -1.71 22.32
C GLN A 143 -1.24 -1.66 22.37
N GLN A 144 -1.83 -0.47 22.31
CA GLN A 144 -3.28 -0.29 22.31
C GLN A 144 -3.94 -0.83 21.02
N LEU A 145 -3.22 -0.77 19.90
CA LEU A 145 -3.70 -1.24 18.59
C LEU A 145 -3.33 -2.71 18.30
N LYS A 146 -2.65 -3.41 19.22
CA LYS A 146 -2.29 -4.81 19.03
C LYS A 146 -3.55 -5.68 19.05
N ARG A 147 -3.96 -6.18 17.88
CA ARG A 147 -5.18 -6.98 17.66
C ARG A 147 -4.92 -8.40 17.18
N VAL A 148 -3.66 -8.73 16.92
CA VAL A 148 -3.23 -9.97 16.26
C VAL A 148 -2.14 -10.67 17.05
N LYS A 149 -2.17 -12.00 17.03
CA LYS A 149 -1.07 -12.85 17.50
C LYS A 149 -0.37 -13.47 16.30
N VAL A 150 0.91 -13.11 16.11
CA VAL A 150 1.73 -13.72 15.06
C VAL A 150 2.32 -15.02 15.59
N GLU A 151 2.03 -16.12 14.90
CA GLU A 151 2.65 -17.43 15.13
C GLU A 151 3.71 -17.66 14.05
N LEU A 152 4.95 -17.86 14.48
CA LEU A 152 6.08 -18.10 13.58
C LEU A 152 6.35 -19.61 13.50
N PRO A 153 6.83 -20.11 12.35
CA PRO A 153 7.27 -21.50 12.24
C PRO A 153 8.45 -21.76 13.18
N ASP A 154 8.54 -22.98 13.71
CA ASP A 154 9.64 -23.41 14.59
C ASP A 154 11.00 -23.37 13.87
N ASP A 155 11.02 -23.69 12.58
CA ASP A 155 12.19 -23.60 11.72
C ASP A 155 11.83 -23.02 10.35
N PHE A 156 12.41 -21.86 10.02
CA PHE A 156 12.22 -21.18 8.75
C PHE A 156 12.79 -21.93 7.53
N ASN A 157 13.65 -22.93 7.75
CA ASN A 157 14.24 -23.74 6.69
C ASN A 157 13.36 -24.93 6.28
N ILE A 158 12.34 -25.25 7.08
CA ILE A 158 11.43 -26.36 6.82
C ILE A 158 10.18 -25.79 6.14
N GLY A 159 10.09 -26.00 4.82
CA GLY A 159 8.88 -25.67 4.07
C GLY A 159 7.72 -26.62 4.39
N GLN A 160 6.51 -26.09 4.41
CA GLN A 160 5.29 -26.91 4.42
C GLN A 160 4.85 -27.18 2.97
N ASP A 161 4.31 -28.38 2.73
CA ASP A 161 3.69 -28.71 1.45
C ASP A 161 2.30 -28.06 1.31
N TRP A 162 1.87 -27.82 0.07
CA TRP A 162 0.62 -27.11 -0.20
C TRP A 162 -0.62 -27.92 0.18
N ASP A 163 -0.56 -29.25 0.20
CA ASP A 163 -1.68 -30.10 0.63
C ASP A 163 -1.95 -29.94 2.13
N SER A 164 -0.90 -29.94 2.95
CA SER A 164 -0.99 -29.66 4.39
C SER A 164 -1.56 -28.27 4.67
N VAL A 165 -1.06 -27.24 3.97
CA VAL A 165 -1.55 -25.86 4.11
C VAL A 165 -3.02 -25.74 3.67
N ALA A 166 -3.42 -26.41 2.58
CA ALA A 166 -4.80 -26.41 2.11
C ALA A 166 -5.75 -27.07 3.13
N GLN A 167 -5.35 -28.21 3.72
CA GLN A 167 -6.11 -28.89 4.77
C GLN A 167 -6.27 -28.02 6.01
N GLU A 168 -5.24 -27.25 6.37
CA GLU A 168 -5.31 -26.33 7.51
C GLU A 168 -6.24 -25.15 7.23
N LEU A 169 -6.09 -24.50 6.08
CA LEU A 169 -6.96 -23.40 5.65
C LEU A 169 -8.43 -23.84 5.53
N ALA A 170 -8.69 -25.07 5.12
CA ALA A 170 -10.04 -25.61 5.00
C ALA A 170 -10.77 -25.74 6.34
N LYS A 171 -10.05 -25.82 7.48
CA LYS A 171 -10.66 -25.88 8.83
C LYS A 171 -11.27 -24.55 9.27
N HIS A 172 -10.83 -23.44 8.68
CA HIS A 172 -11.36 -22.12 8.96
C HIS A 172 -12.54 -21.81 8.02
N GLU A 173 -13.61 -21.22 8.55
CA GLU A 173 -14.74 -20.76 7.72
C GLU A 173 -14.32 -19.59 6.83
N SER A 174 -13.53 -18.67 7.39
CA SER A 174 -12.99 -17.51 6.67
C SER A 174 -11.50 -17.36 6.91
N ALA A 175 -10.70 -17.31 5.85
CA ALA A 175 -9.25 -17.18 5.95
C ALA A 175 -8.64 -16.54 4.69
N LEU A 176 -7.59 -15.76 4.90
CA LEU A 176 -6.76 -15.20 3.84
C LEU A 176 -5.39 -15.87 3.86
N CYS A 177 -4.93 -16.39 2.73
CA CYS A 177 -3.57 -16.89 2.57
C CYS A 177 -2.83 -16.06 1.52
N ILE A 178 -1.71 -15.47 1.91
CA ILE A 178 -0.86 -14.64 1.06
C ILE A 178 0.44 -15.39 0.76
N VAL A 179 0.71 -15.62 -0.51
CA VAL A 179 1.90 -16.32 -1.00
C VAL A 179 2.80 -15.42 -1.86
N ASN A 180 4.07 -15.78 -1.99
CA ASN A 180 5.07 -14.94 -2.64
C ASN A 180 4.97 -14.90 -4.16
N THR A 181 4.55 -16.02 -4.79
CA THR A 181 4.54 -16.13 -6.25
C THR A 181 3.17 -16.50 -6.80
N ARG A 182 2.95 -16.13 -8.06
CA ARG A 182 1.72 -16.48 -8.80
C ARG A 182 1.59 -18.00 -9.02
N LYS A 183 2.73 -18.69 -9.14
CA LYS A 183 2.77 -20.16 -9.29
C LYS A 183 2.24 -20.82 -8.03
N ASP A 184 2.70 -20.36 -6.87
CA ASP A 184 2.28 -20.88 -5.56
C ASP A 184 0.81 -20.58 -5.31
N CYS A 185 0.36 -19.36 -5.65
CA CYS A 185 -1.03 -18.95 -5.50
C CYS A 185 -1.96 -19.88 -6.29
N ARG A 186 -1.59 -20.18 -7.54
CA ARG A 186 -2.34 -21.10 -8.38
C ARG A 186 -2.24 -22.56 -7.90
N ALA A 187 -1.09 -22.99 -7.38
CA ALA A 187 -0.90 -24.34 -6.89
C ALA A 187 -1.78 -24.61 -5.66
N LEU A 188 -1.71 -23.72 -4.66
CA LEU A 188 -2.52 -23.82 -3.45
C LEU A 188 -4.01 -23.68 -3.77
N PHE A 189 -4.39 -22.71 -4.61
CA PHE A 189 -5.80 -22.52 -4.99
C PHE A 189 -6.46 -23.77 -5.59
N LYS A 190 -5.72 -24.57 -6.37
CA LYS A 190 -6.24 -25.82 -6.96
C LYS A 190 -6.57 -26.90 -5.93
N LEU A 191 -5.96 -26.84 -4.75
CA LEU A 191 -6.16 -27.80 -3.66
C LEU A 191 -7.28 -27.36 -2.72
N MET A 192 -7.76 -26.11 -2.85
CA MET A 192 -8.75 -25.55 -1.96
C MET A 192 -10.18 -25.99 -2.32
N PRO A 193 -11.10 -26.06 -1.35
CA PRO A 193 -12.51 -26.37 -1.60
C PRO A 193 -13.18 -25.36 -2.54
N GLU A 194 -14.30 -25.78 -3.16
CA GLU A 194 -15.17 -24.89 -3.92
C GLU A 194 -15.62 -23.68 -3.09
N GLY A 195 -15.80 -22.54 -3.74
CA GLY A 195 -16.10 -21.26 -3.07
C GLY A 195 -14.87 -20.49 -2.57
N THR A 196 -13.66 -21.03 -2.74
CA THR A 196 -12.42 -20.27 -2.53
C THR A 196 -12.21 -19.26 -3.65
N TYR A 197 -11.68 -18.09 -3.33
CA TYR A 197 -11.31 -17.05 -4.31
C TYR A 197 -9.79 -17.02 -4.55
N HIS A 198 -9.41 -16.72 -5.79
CA HIS A 198 -8.03 -16.50 -6.21
C HIS A 198 -7.83 -15.05 -6.63
N LEU A 199 -6.90 -14.35 -5.95
CA LEU A 199 -6.53 -12.98 -6.25
C LEU A 199 -5.06 -12.88 -6.66
N SER A 200 -4.79 -12.54 -7.92
CA SER A 200 -3.41 -12.26 -8.36
C SER A 200 -3.34 -11.16 -9.40
N ALA A 201 -2.14 -10.63 -9.60
CA ALA A 201 -1.88 -9.55 -10.56
C ALA A 201 -2.10 -9.93 -12.05
N LEU A 202 -2.59 -11.14 -12.37
CA LEU A 202 -3.01 -11.52 -13.72
C LEU A 202 -4.45 -11.11 -14.05
N MET A 203 -5.20 -10.64 -13.05
CA MET A 203 -6.56 -10.13 -13.26
C MET A 203 -6.50 -8.70 -13.80
N CYS A 204 -7.29 -8.40 -14.83
CA CYS A 204 -7.48 -7.02 -15.27
C CYS A 204 -8.12 -6.19 -14.15
N ALA A 205 -7.95 -4.86 -14.20
CA ALA A 205 -8.39 -3.95 -13.15
C ALA A 205 -9.88 -4.09 -12.83
N GLU A 206 -10.73 -4.09 -13.86
CA GLU A 206 -12.18 -4.22 -13.68
C GLU A 206 -12.58 -5.55 -13.01
N HIS A 207 -12.01 -6.67 -13.47
CA HIS A 207 -12.27 -7.99 -12.90
C HIS A 207 -11.81 -8.07 -11.43
N ARG A 208 -10.60 -7.56 -11.15
CA ARG A 208 -10.07 -7.48 -9.79
C ARG A 208 -11.01 -6.70 -8.87
N SER A 209 -11.49 -5.54 -9.31
CA SER A 209 -12.41 -4.71 -8.52
C SER A 209 -13.75 -5.40 -8.25
N LYS A 210 -14.28 -6.14 -9.23
CA LYS A 210 -15.51 -6.95 -9.04
C LYS A 210 -15.31 -8.03 -7.98
N VAL A 211 -14.23 -8.80 -8.07
CA VAL A 211 -13.95 -9.89 -7.13
C VAL A 211 -13.64 -9.37 -5.73
N ILE A 212 -12.87 -8.30 -5.61
CA ILE A 212 -12.61 -7.67 -4.30
C ILE A 212 -13.93 -7.23 -3.65
N LYS A 213 -14.83 -6.62 -4.42
CA LYS A 213 -16.14 -6.20 -3.90
C LYS A 213 -16.97 -7.39 -3.43
N GLU A 214 -17.00 -8.47 -4.19
CA GLU A 214 -17.70 -9.70 -3.79
C GLU A 214 -17.13 -10.31 -2.50
N ILE A 215 -15.80 -10.30 -2.34
CA ILE A 215 -15.13 -10.73 -1.11
C ILE A 215 -15.54 -9.82 0.07
N GLN A 216 -15.56 -8.50 -0.13
CA GLN A 216 -15.98 -7.54 0.90
C GLN A 216 -17.43 -7.76 1.33
N ASP A 217 -18.36 -7.95 0.38
CA ASP A 217 -19.77 -8.17 0.66
C ASP A 217 -19.98 -9.46 1.47
N ARG A 218 -19.28 -10.55 1.13
CA ARG A 218 -19.32 -11.81 1.88
C ARG A 218 -18.75 -11.69 3.29
N LEU A 219 -17.61 -11.02 3.45
CA LEU A 219 -17.02 -10.74 4.77
C LEU A 219 -17.97 -9.92 5.65
N HIS A 220 -18.66 -8.93 5.06
CA HIS A 220 -19.65 -8.13 5.77
C HIS A 220 -20.84 -8.95 6.25
N ASN A 221 -21.32 -9.89 5.41
CA ASN A 221 -22.42 -10.79 5.73
C ASN A 221 -22.02 -11.97 6.64
N GLN A 222 -20.73 -12.10 6.96
CA GLN A 222 -20.17 -13.25 7.69
C GLN A 222 -20.36 -14.59 6.95
N ASP A 223 -20.43 -14.54 5.62
CA ASP A 223 -20.47 -15.75 4.80
C ASP A 223 -19.08 -16.44 4.82
N PRO A 224 -19.02 -17.78 4.87
CA PRO A 224 -17.75 -18.50 4.79
C PRO A 224 -16.98 -18.15 3.52
N ILE A 225 -15.73 -17.68 3.69
CA ILE A 225 -14.92 -17.21 2.56
C ILE A 225 -13.42 -17.44 2.75
N ARG A 226 -12.83 -18.19 1.82
CA ARG A 226 -11.39 -18.41 1.77
C ARG A 226 -10.81 -17.68 0.56
N VAL A 227 -9.67 -17.04 0.75
CA VAL A 227 -8.99 -16.28 -0.31
C VAL A 227 -7.52 -16.67 -0.36
N ILE A 228 -7.05 -17.08 -1.53
CA ILE A 228 -5.63 -17.29 -1.81
C ILE A 228 -5.16 -16.12 -2.69
N SER A 229 -4.15 -15.39 -2.23
CA SER A 229 -3.65 -14.21 -2.93
C SER A 229 -2.14 -14.13 -3.00
N THR A 230 -1.63 -13.41 -3.99
CA THR A 230 -0.27 -12.87 -3.93
C THR A 230 -0.22 -11.61 -3.04
N GLN A 231 0.88 -10.86 -3.04
CA GLN A 231 1.04 -9.59 -2.30
C GLN A 231 0.07 -8.47 -2.73
N LEU A 232 -0.88 -8.75 -3.62
CA LEU A 232 -1.83 -7.78 -4.15
C LEU A 232 -2.78 -7.25 -3.06
N VAL A 233 -3.05 -8.05 -2.03
CA VAL A 233 -3.90 -7.68 -0.90
C VAL A 233 -3.13 -6.98 0.24
N GLU A 234 -1.79 -6.93 0.17
CA GLU A 234 -0.96 -6.30 1.22
C GLU A 234 -1.14 -4.77 1.23
N ALA A 235 -1.30 -4.16 0.05
CA ALA A 235 -1.41 -2.70 -0.10
C ALA A 235 -2.70 -2.28 -0.83
N GLY A 236 -3.42 -1.32 -0.26
CA GLY A 236 -4.48 -0.60 -0.95
C GLY A 236 -5.80 -1.37 -1.17
N VAL A 237 -5.99 -2.53 -0.54
CA VAL A 237 -7.28 -3.25 -0.50
C VAL A 237 -7.79 -3.30 0.93
N ASP A 238 -9.07 -2.98 1.12
CA ASP A 238 -9.72 -3.00 2.43
C ASP A 238 -10.38 -4.36 2.69
N LEU A 239 -9.63 -5.26 3.33
CA LEU A 239 -10.07 -6.60 3.73
C LEU A 239 -9.77 -6.82 5.20
N ASP A 240 -10.70 -7.46 5.90
CA ASP A 240 -10.58 -7.86 7.30
C ASP A 240 -10.98 -9.34 7.45
N PHE A 241 -10.00 -10.19 7.77
CA PHE A 241 -10.19 -11.61 7.98
C PHE A 241 -9.94 -12.00 9.45
N PRO A 242 -10.60 -13.04 9.95
CA PRO A 242 -10.34 -13.55 11.29
C PRO A 242 -9.00 -14.29 11.40
N VAL A 243 -8.51 -14.85 10.28
CA VAL A 243 -7.26 -15.63 10.22
C VAL A 243 -6.50 -15.29 8.94
N VAL A 244 -5.21 -15.00 9.07
CA VAL A 244 -4.33 -14.69 7.94
C VAL A 244 -3.08 -15.57 7.97
N TYR A 245 -2.84 -16.29 6.88
CA TYR A 245 -1.61 -17.03 6.61
C TYR A 245 -0.74 -16.21 5.67
N ARG A 246 0.57 -16.16 5.97
CA ARG A 246 1.55 -15.46 5.13
C ARG A 246 2.76 -16.36 4.92
N ALA A 247 3.07 -16.67 3.66
CA ALA A 247 4.34 -17.30 3.32
C ALA A 247 5.49 -16.42 3.84
N VAL A 248 6.60 -17.01 4.28
CA VAL A 248 7.71 -16.23 4.85
C VAL A 248 8.18 -15.13 3.88
N ALA A 249 8.32 -13.92 4.40
CA ALA A 249 8.71 -12.72 3.65
C ALA A 249 9.42 -11.72 4.59
N GLY A 250 9.79 -10.55 4.07
CA GLY A 250 10.34 -9.46 4.89
C GLY A 250 9.35 -8.98 5.95
N LEU A 251 9.88 -8.41 7.04
CA LEU A 251 9.09 -7.95 8.18
C LEU A 251 8.00 -6.95 7.79
N ASP A 252 8.26 -6.07 6.80
CA ASP A 252 7.27 -5.12 6.31
C ASP A 252 6.04 -5.81 5.70
N SER A 253 6.25 -6.85 4.88
CA SER A 253 5.16 -7.64 4.30
C SER A 253 4.38 -8.41 5.38
N ILE A 254 5.06 -8.90 6.42
CA ILE A 254 4.42 -9.56 7.55
C ILE A 254 3.53 -8.56 8.31
N ALA A 255 4.02 -7.35 8.56
CA ALA A 255 3.25 -6.30 9.22
C ALA A 255 2.04 -5.84 8.39
N GLN A 256 2.20 -5.71 7.07
CA GLN A 256 1.11 -5.37 6.16
C GLN A 256 0.04 -6.48 6.09
N ALA A 257 0.46 -7.74 6.04
CA ALA A 257 -0.45 -8.89 6.11
C ALA A 257 -1.20 -8.96 7.44
N ALA A 258 -0.50 -8.72 8.55
CA ALA A 258 -1.09 -8.64 9.89
C ALA A 258 -2.15 -7.54 9.98
N GLY A 259 -2.00 -6.43 9.25
CA GLY A 259 -3.02 -5.39 9.13
C GLY A 259 -4.31 -5.80 8.40
N ARG A 260 -4.37 -7.01 7.84
CA ARG A 260 -5.57 -7.63 7.24
C ARG A 260 -6.24 -8.65 8.16
N CYS A 261 -5.64 -8.93 9.32
CA CYS A 261 -6.21 -9.81 10.33
C CYS A 261 -6.85 -8.98 11.45
N ASN A 262 -8.13 -9.22 11.75
CA ASN A 262 -8.91 -8.52 12.78
C ASN A 262 -8.70 -7.00 12.75
N ARG A 263 -8.69 -6.43 11.54
CA ARG A 263 -8.41 -5.03 11.25
C ARG A 263 -9.40 -4.12 11.96
N GLU A 264 -10.68 -4.47 11.98
CA GLU A 264 -11.72 -3.68 12.65
C GLU A 264 -11.80 -3.94 14.16
N GLY A 265 -11.06 -4.93 14.69
CA GLY A 265 -11.05 -5.25 16.12
C GLY A 265 -12.37 -5.84 16.62
N LYS A 266 -13.12 -6.51 15.73
CA LYS A 266 -14.40 -7.17 16.07
C LYS A 266 -14.20 -8.42 16.91
N LEU A 267 -13.03 -9.05 16.84
CA LEU A 267 -12.67 -10.24 17.61
C LEU A 267 -11.74 -9.88 18.78
N PRO A 268 -11.75 -10.66 19.89
CA PRO A 268 -10.82 -10.47 21.00
C PRO A 268 -9.34 -10.54 20.57
N SER A 269 -9.04 -11.39 19.60
CA SER A 269 -7.76 -11.47 18.89
C SER A 269 -8.01 -12.10 17.52
N GLY A 270 -7.26 -11.68 16.51
CA GLY A 270 -6.95 -12.46 15.33
C GLY A 270 -5.54 -13.04 15.39
#